data_AF-A0A251RVD9-F1
#
_entry.id   AF-A0A251RVD9-F1
#
_cell.length_a   1.000
_cell.length_b   1.000
_cell.length_c   1.000
_cell.angle_alpha   90.00
_cell.angle_beta   90.00
_cell.angle_gamma   90.00
#
_symmetry.space_group_name_H-M   'P 1'
#
loop_
_entity.id
_entity.type
_entity.pdbx_description
1 polymer ?
#
loop_
_entity_poly.entity_id
_entity_poly.type
_entity_poly.pdbx_seq_one_letter_code
_entity_poly.pdbx_strand_id
1 'polypeptide(L)'
;MIYFIKMQVTKLKCDGMVIGIMVDHRIVDGYSANMFISSWADITRSKTPSMIPSFERSYLKPRSPKVYSPLIDNVFAPFLPPSNPDTNDLGKEDGDKYPHVNRVYYIEGEQLKMLQQLVNENGARRSKLVAFTSFLWKLVALSMENSGKQNEACNVIVAVDGRRRLS
;
A
#
# COMPACT_ATOMS: atom_id res chain seq x y z
N MET A 1 -3.62 -13.21 -24.60
CA MET A 1 -2.60 -13.57 -23.60
C MET A 1 -2.69 -12.58 -22.45
N ILE A 2 -3.01 -13.03 -21.24
CA ILE A 2 -3.06 -12.17 -20.05
C ILE A 2 -1.64 -12.03 -19.53
N TYR A 3 -1.12 -10.80 -19.48
CA TYR A 3 0.21 -10.52 -18.94
C TYR A 3 0.05 -10.09 -17.48
N PHE A 4 0.63 -10.86 -16.55
CA PHE A 4 0.62 -10.53 -15.12
C PHE A 4 1.74 -9.56 -14.71
N ILE A 5 2.74 -9.39 -15.58
CA ILE A 5 3.83 -8.43 -15.43
C ILE A 5 4.12 -7.79 -16.79
N LYS A 6 4.36 -6.47 -16.79
CA LYS A 6 4.87 -5.71 -17.92
C LYS A 6 6.04 -4.86 -17.46
N MET A 7 7.03 -4.72 -18.32
CA MET A 7 8.25 -3.97 -18.03
C MET A 7 8.54 -3.02 -19.19
N GLN A 8 8.94 -1.79 -18.85
CA GLN A 8 9.33 -0.76 -19.80
C GLN A 8 10.69 -0.22 -19.38
N VAL A 9 11.60 -0.15 -20.33
CA VAL A 9 12.91 0.48 -20.16
C VAL A 9 12.95 1.73 -21.02
N THR A 10 13.13 2.88 -20.39
CA THR A 10 13.17 4.19 -21.05
C THR A 10 14.55 4.80 -20.87
N LYS A 11 15.32 4.87 -21.96
CA LYS A 11 16.59 5.61 -21.99
C LYS A 11 16.31 7.10 -22.11
N LEU A 12 16.92 7.89 -21.23
CA LEU A 12 16.83 9.35 -21.20
C LEU A 12 17.88 9.98 -22.12
N LYS A 13 17.67 11.24 -22.52
CA LYS A 13 18.62 11.99 -23.36
C LYS A 13 20.00 12.17 -22.72
N CYS A 14 20.08 12.10 -21.39
CA CYS A 14 21.31 12.22 -20.61
C CYS A 14 22.00 10.86 -20.35
N ASP A 15 21.70 9.84 -21.14
CA ASP A 15 22.13 8.44 -20.96
C ASP A 15 21.69 7.75 -19.65
N GLY A 16 20.96 8.46 -18.78
CA GLY A 16 20.21 7.85 -17.68
C GLY A 16 19.12 6.90 -18.17
N MET A 17 18.61 6.05 -17.27
CA MET A 17 17.58 5.07 -17.59
C MET A 17 16.51 5.02 -16.50
N VAL A 18 15.25 4.89 -16.91
CA VAL A 18 14.11 4.64 -16.03
C VAL A 18 13.53 3.28 -16.37
N ILE A 19 13.29 2.45 -15.36
CA ILE A 19 12.63 1.16 -15.50
C ILE A 19 11.26 1.25 -14.84
N GLY A 20 10.20 1.11 -15.65
CA GLY A 20 8.83 0.99 -15.18
C GLY A 20 8.41 -0.48 -15.12
N ILE A 21 7.79 -0.88 -14.02
CA ILE A 21 7.27 -2.24 -13.84
C ILE A 21 5.80 -2.14 -13.43
N MET A 22 4.94 -2.85 -14.15
CA MET A 22 3.53 -2.97 -13.84
C MET A 22 3.22 -4.43 -13.55
N VAL A 23 2.54 -4.68 -12.45
CA VAL A 23 2.20 -6.03 -11.98
C VAL A 23 0.74 -6.10 -11.59
N ASP A 24 0.12 -7.25 -11.83
CA ASP A 24 -1.23 -7.54 -11.36
C ASP A 24 -1.22 -7.80 -9.85
N HIS A 25 -1.81 -6.89 -9.07
CA HIS A 25 -1.80 -6.95 -7.60
C HIS A 25 -2.55 -8.18 -7.03
N ARG A 26 -3.28 -8.96 -7.85
CA ARG A 26 -3.89 -10.23 -7.42
C ARG A 26 -2.86 -11.34 -7.19
N ILE A 27 -1.68 -11.24 -7.82
CA ILE A 27 -0.63 -12.27 -7.73
C ILE A 27 0.57 -11.83 -6.89
N VAL A 28 0.62 -10.57 -6.49
CA VAL A 28 1.79 -9.97 -5.84
C VAL A 28 1.34 -8.93 -4.81
N ASP A 29 2.05 -8.85 -3.69
CA ASP A 29 1.92 -7.75 -2.74
C ASP A 29 3.20 -6.89 -2.78
N GLY A 30 3.24 -5.81 -2.00
CA GLY A 30 4.43 -4.93 -1.96
C GLY A 30 5.71 -5.67 -1.57
N TYR A 31 5.64 -6.71 -0.74
CA TYR A 31 6.80 -7.47 -0.32
C TYR A 31 7.31 -8.37 -1.46
N SER A 32 6.43 -9.15 -2.09
CA SER A 32 6.82 -10.02 -3.20
C SER A 32 7.20 -9.25 -4.47
N ALA A 33 6.67 -8.04 -4.68
CA ALA A 33 7.11 -7.15 -5.75
C ALA A 33 8.54 -6.68 -5.52
N ASN A 34 8.88 -6.23 -4.30
CA ASN A 34 10.25 -5.84 -3.94
C ASN A 34 11.23 -7.02 -4.00
N MET A 35 10.78 -8.22 -3.61
CA MET A 35 11.55 -9.44 -3.77
C MET A 35 11.89 -9.69 -5.24
N PHE A 36 10.90 -9.61 -6.14
CA PHE A 36 11.13 -9.78 -7.57
C PHE A 36 12.15 -8.79 -8.11
N ILE A 37 11.99 -7.50 -7.80
CA ILE A 37 12.89 -6.43 -8.25
C ILE A 37 14.32 -6.67 -7.74
N SER A 38 14.47 -7.01 -6.47
CA SER A 38 15.79 -7.24 -5.85
C SER A 38 16.48 -8.47 -6.44
N SER A 39 15.75 -9.59 -6.57
CA SER A 39 16.28 -10.82 -7.17
C SER A 39 16.61 -10.64 -8.64
N TRP A 40 15.81 -9.89 -9.41
CA TRP A 40 16.14 -9.54 -10.79
C TRP A 40 17.41 -8.69 -10.87
N ALA A 41 17.58 -7.73 -9.97
CA ALA A 41 18.80 -6.91 -9.88
C ALA A 41 20.04 -7.75 -9.50
N ASP A 42 19.89 -8.77 -8.65
CA ASP A 42 20.98 -9.69 -8.32
C ASP A 42 21.38 -10.55 -9.52
N ILE A 43 20.41 -11.14 -10.21
CA ILE A 43 20.63 -11.99 -11.40
C ILE A 43 21.31 -11.20 -12.51
N THR A 44 20.88 -9.97 -12.78
CA THR A 44 21.49 -9.10 -13.80
C THR A 44 22.94 -8.73 -13.49
N ARG A 45 23.36 -8.84 -12.23
CA ARG A 45 24.76 -8.67 -11.80
C ARG A 45 25.51 -9.99 -11.63
N SER A 46 24.94 -11.10 -12.10
CA SER A 46 25.49 -12.46 -11.91
C SER A 46 25.71 -12.83 -10.43
N LYS A 47 24.86 -12.31 -9.54
CA LYS A 47 24.83 -12.66 -8.12
C LYS A 47 23.72 -13.67 -7.85
N THR A 48 23.89 -14.45 -6.78
CA THR A 48 22.81 -15.27 -6.24
C THR A 48 21.70 -14.36 -5.70
N PRO A 49 20.42 -14.59 -6.05
CA PRO A 49 19.30 -13.86 -5.47
C PRO A 49 19.33 -13.89 -3.94
N SER A 50 19.29 -12.71 -3.33
CA SER A 50 19.24 -12.55 -1.87
C SER A 50 17.92 -13.03 -1.26
N MET A 51 16.85 -13.14 -2.05
CA MET A 51 15.53 -13.55 -1.61
C MET A 51 14.97 -14.65 -2.53
N ILE A 52 14.70 -15.83 -1.95
CA ILE A 52 14.14 -16.98 -2.68
C ILE A 52 12.63 -17.00 -2.45
N PRO A 53 11.80 -17.00 -3.52
CA PRO A 53 10.36 -17.12 -3.37
C PRO A 53 9.99 -18.51 -2.87
N SER A 54 9.00 -18.59 -1.97
CA SER A 54 8.31 -19.84 -1.64
C SER A 54 6.91 -19.82 -2.24
N PHE A 55 6.57 -20.89 -2.94
CA PHE A 55 5.24 -21.11 -3.53
C PHE A 55 4.44 -22.16 -2.75
N GLU A 56 4.97 -22.62 -1.63
CA GLU A 56 4.35 -23.65 -0.82
C GLU A 56 3.11 -23.08 -0.13
N ARG A 57 1.93 -23.65 -0.40
CA ARG A 57 0.67 -23.19 0.19
C ARG A 57 0.42 -23.74 1.59
N SER A 58 1.26 -24.68 2.06
CA SER A 58 1.13 -25.35 3.36
C SER A 58 1.21 -24.39 4.56
N TYR A 59 1.85 -23.22 4.41
CA TYR A 59 1.88 -22.17 5.42
C TYR A 59 0.51 -21.53 5.67
N LEU A 60 -0.40 -21.59 4.70
CA LEU A 60 -1.77 -21.15 4.86
C LEU A 60 -2.59 -22.35 5.36
N LYS A 61 -2.75 -22.44 6.68
CA LYS A 61 -3.57 -23.47 7.33
C LYS A 61 -4.96 -22.90 7.66
N PRO A 62 -5.94 -22.96 6.73
CA PRO A 62 -7.30 -22.56 7.06
C PRO A 62 -7.86 -23.47 8.16
N ARG A 63 -8.69 -22.89 9.03
CA ARG A 63 -9.37 -23.65 10.09
C ARG A 63 -10.28 -24.72 9.49
N SER A 64 -10.26 -25.91 10.07
CA SER A 64 -11.15 -27.03 9.76
C SER A 64 -11.64 -27.65 11.07
N PRO A 65 -12.95 -27.54 11.42
CA PRO A 65 -14.01 -26.89 10.66
C PRO A 65 -13.85 -25.36 10.58
N LYS A 66 -14.55 -24.73 9.62
CA LYS A 66 -14.58 -23.27 9.48
C LYS A 66 -15.30 -22.67 10.68
N VAL A 67 -14.55 -22.15 11.63
CA VAL A 67 -15.08 -21.30 12.71
C VAL A 67 -14.92 -19.85 12.26
N TYR A 68 -15.77 -18.92 12.66
CA TYR A 68 -15.58 -17.49 12.42
C TYR A 68 -15.75 -16.74 13.74
N SER A 69 -15.01 -15.65 13.92
CA SER A 69 -15.23 -14.77 15.06
C SER A 69 -16.57 -14.05 14.89
N PRO A 70 -17.36 -13.80 15.95
CA PRO A 70 -18.52 -12.91 15.88
C PRO A 70 -18.17 -11.50 15.38
N LEU A 71 -16.89 -11.13 15.43
CA LEU A 71 -16.37 -9.85 14.95
C LEU A 71 -15.98 -9.86 13.46
N ILE A 72 -16.31 -10.93 12.70
CA ILE A 72 -15.86 -11.04 11.30
C ILE A 72 -16.35 -9.85 10.46
N ASP A 73 -17.60 -9.41 10.64
CA ASP A 73 -18.18 -8.29 9.91
C ASP A 73 -17.61 -6.93 10.35
N ASN A 74 -16.99 -6.87 11.54
CA ASN A 74 -16.28 -5.67 12.02
C ASN A 74 -14.85 -5.58 11.49
N VAL A 75 -14.26 -6.71 11.06
CA VAL A 75 -12.85 -6.80 10.64
C VAL A 75 -12.72 -6.93 9.11
N PHE A 76 -13.74 -7.48 8.45
CA PHE A 76 -13.75 -7.72 7.01
C PHE A 76 -14.95 -7.05 6.37
N ALA A 77 -14.72 -6.32 5.28
CA ALA A 77 -15.77 -5.84 4.40
C ALA A 77 -15.93 -6.82 3.23
N PRO A 78 -17.16 -7.18 2.82
CA PRO A 78 -17.38 -7.98 1.63
C PRO A 78 -16.87 -7.21 0.40
N PHE A 79 -16.08 -7.89 -0.44
CA PHE A 79 -15.74 -7.35 -1.74
C PHE A 79 -16.96 -7.44 -2.65
N LEU A 80 -17.54 -6.28 -2.98
CA LEU A 80 -18.63 -6.16 -3.94
C LEU A 80 -18.05 -5.63 -5.25
N PRO A 81 -17.85 -6.49 -6.28
CA PRO A 81 -17.40 -6.00 -7.58
C PRO A 81 -18.43 -4.99 -8.13
N PRO A 82 -17.99 -3.96 -8.86
CA PRO A 82 -18.92 -3.02 -9.49
C PRO A 82 -19.91 -3.78 -10.38
N SER A 83 -21.20 -3.48 -10.24
CA SER A 83 -22.27 -4.21 -10.92
C SER A 83 -22.21 -4.11 -12.45
N ASN A 84 -21.42 -3.19 -13.01
CA ASN A 84 -21.22 -3.00 -14.44
C ASN A 84 -19.73 -2.78 -14.76
N PRO A 85 -19.09 -3.63 -15.59
CA PRO A 85 -17.78 -3.34 -16.17
C PRO A 85 -17.84 -2.36 -17.36
N ASP A 86 -19.03 -2.15 -17.94
CA ASP A 86 -19.28 -1.31 -19.11
C ASP A 86 -19.93 0.03 -18.74
N THR A 87 -19.33 0.78 -17.83
CA THR A 87 -19.59 2.21 -17.79
C THR A 87 -18.31 2.94 -18.17
N ASN A 88 -18.39 3.65 -19.29
CA ASN A 88 -17.61 4.86 -19.56
C ASN A 88 -17.88 5.96 -18.50
N ASP A 89 -18.07 5.60 -17.22
CA ASP A 89 -18.32 6.45 -16.05
C ASP A 89 -17.07 6.74 -15.23
N LEU A 90 -15.88 6.48 -15.76
CA LEU A 90 -14.66 7.13 -15.25
C LEU A 90 -14.66 8.67 -15.50
N GLY A 91 -15.79 9.25 -15.90
CA GLY A 91 -15.96 10.67 -16.19
C GLY A 91 -17.31 11.27 -15.82
N LYS A 92 -18.13 10.62 -14.99
CA LYS A 92 -19.36 11.24 -14.44
C LYS A 92 -19.47 11.05 -12.93
N GLU A 93 -18.40 11.36 -12.22
CA GLU A 93 -18.61 12.05 -10.95
C GLU A 93 -19.00 13.49 -11.29
N ASP A 94 -20.29 13.75 -11.28
CA ASP A 94 -20.84 15.10 -11.16
C ASP A 94 -20.33 15.69 -9.83
N GLY A 95 -19.12 16.26 -9.81
CA GLY A 95 -18.62 16.95 -8.61
C GLY A 95 -17.12 17.04 -8.36
N ASP A 96 -16.24 16.37 -9.09
CA ASP A 96 -14.80 16.51 -8.82
C ASP A 96 -14.23 17.74 -9.53
N LYS A 97 -14.57 18.90 -8.98
CA LYS A 97 -14.23 20.25 -9.46
C LYS A 97 -12.72 20.52 -9.51
N TYR A 98 -11.89 19.57 -9.06
CA TYR A 98 -10.44 19.69 -8.98
C TYR A 98 -9.74 18.43 -9.48
N PRO A 99 -8.71 18.57 -10.33
CA PRO A 99 -7.91 17.43 -10.76
C PRO A 99 -7.19 16.82 -9.55
N HIS A 100 -7.24 15.50 -9.43
CA HIS A 100 -6.39 14.77 -8.50
C HIS A 100 -4.92 15.03 -8.82
N VAL A 101 -4.17 15.58 -7.86
CA VAL A 101 -2.74 15.88 -8.03
C VAL A 101 -1.89 14.88 -7.26
N ASN A 102 -1.01 14.17 -7.96
CA ASN A 102 0.03 13.37 -7.31
C ASN A 102 1.22 14.28 -6.96
N ARG A 103 1.61 14.30 -5.68
CA ARG A 103 2.78 15.06 -5.20
C ARG A 103 3.66 14.17 -4.34
N VAL A 104 4.97 14.26 -4.57
CA VAL A 104 5.98 13.64 -3.72
C VAL A 104 6.45 14.67 -2.71
N TYR A 105 6.36 14.34 -1.43
CA TYR A 105 6.86 15.15 -0.33
C TYR A 105 8.12 14.50 0.24
N TYR A 106 9.20 15.28 0.32
CA TYR A 106 10.41 14.86 1.01
C TYR A 106 10.30 15.28 2.48
N ILE A 107 10.44 14.32 3.38
CA ILE A 107 10.41 14.54 4.83
C ILE A 107 11.78 14.17 5.38
N GLU A 108 12.40 15.11 6.09
CA GLU A 108 13.73 14.88 6.63
C GLU A 108 13.71 13.84 7.77
N GLY A 109 14.83 13.12 7.89
CA GLY A 109 14.99 12.10 8.93
C GLY A 109 14.84 12.65 10.35
N GLU A 110 15.28 13.89 10.60
CA GLU A 110 15.16 14.57 11.89
C GLU A 110 13.71 14.97 12.19
N GLN A 111 12.99 15.53 11.22
CA GLN A 111 11.56 15.85 11.37
C GLN A 111 10.75 14.60 11.69
N LEU A 112 11.05 13.48 11.04
CA LEU A 112 10.38 12.20 11.31
C LEU A 112 10.72 11.64 12.70
N LYS A 113 11.94 11.85 13.20
CA LYS A 113 12.32 11.49 14.57
C LYS A 113 11.57 12.37 15.59
N MET A 114 11.47 13.67 15.35
CA MET A 114 10.70 14.60 16.19
C MET A 114 9.24 14.18 16.26
N LEU A 115 8.60 13.90 15.12
CA LEU A 115 7.22 13.39 15.07
C LEU A 115 7.07 12.09 15.87
N GLN A 116 8.02 11.15 15.73
CA GLN A 116 8.02 9.91 16.50
C GLN A 116 8.15 10.17 18.01
N GLN A 117 8.95 11.16 18.43
CA GLN A 117 9.12 11.51 19.84
C GLN A 117 7.85 12.13 20.44
N LEU A 118 7.17 13.01 19.69
CA LEU A 118 5.95 13.69 20.16
C LEU A 118 4.79 12.72 20.41
N VAL A 119 4.73 11.59 19.71
CA VAL A 119 3.66 10.59 19.86
C VAL A 119 4.00 9.47 20.84
N ASN A 120 5.18 9.49 21.46
CA ASN A 120 5.57 8.50 22.44
C ASN A 120 4.95 8.84 23.80
N GLU A 121 3.82 8.21 24.10
CA GLU A 121 3.17 8.31 25.40
C GLU A 121 3.53 7.10 26.29
N ASN A 122 3.65 7.33 27.60
CA ASN A 122 3.78 6.28 28.62
C ASN A 122 4.93 5.28 28.40
N GLY A 123 6.05 5.74 27.82
CA GLY A 123 7.26 4.92 27.60
C GLY A 123 7.18 3.93 26.43
N ALA A 124 6.05 3.85 25.71
CA ALA A 124 5.89 2.96 24.56
C ALA A 124 6.29 3.67 23.26
N ARG A 125 7.43 3.27 22.68
CA ARG A 125 7.90 3.85 21.41
C ARG A 125 7.00 3.45 20.24
N ARG A 126 6.37 4.41 19.57
CA ARG A 126 5.61 4.19 18.32
C ARG A 126 6.53 4.08 17.12
N SER A 127 6.14 3.36 16.07
CA SER A 127 6.94 3.27 14.84
C SER A 127 6.87 4.59 14.06
N LYS A 128 7.88 4.87 13.23
CA LYS A 128 7.87 6.04 12.33
C LYS A 128 6.67 6.05 11.39
N LEU A 129 6.26 4.86 10.90
CA LEU A 129 5.08 4.69 10.08
C LEU A 129 3.82 5.15 10.83
N VAL A 130 3.61 4.65 12.05
CA VAL A 130 2.43 5.03 12.86
C VAL A 130 2.43 6.53 13.15
N ALA A 131 3.57 7.09 13.56
CA ALA A 131 3.70 8.51 13.87
C ALA A 131 3.40 9.41 12.67
N PHE A 132 3.96 9.07 11.50
CA PHE A 132 3.75 9.87 10.30
C PHE A 132 2.33 9.72 9.75
N THR A 133 1.81 8.49 9.70
CA THR A 133 0.44 8.24 9.22
C THR A 133 -0.60 8.91 10.11
N SER A 134 -0.44 8.89 11.44
CA SER A 134 -1.37 9.59 12.35
C SER A 134 -1.30 11.10 12.20
N PHE A 135 -0.09 11.66 12.02
CA PHE A 135 0.10 13.07 11.73
C PHE A 135 -0.58 13.49 10.42
N LEU A 136 -0.36 12.73 9.35
CA LEU A 136 -1.00 12.99 8.05
C LEU A 136 -2.52 12.87 8.13
N TRP A 137 -3.02 11.84 8.82
CA TRP A 137 -4.46 11.67 9.03
C TRP A 137 -5.07 12.86 9.77
N LYS A 138 -4.42 13.35 10.83
CA LYS A 138 -4.82 14.55 11.56
C LYS A 138 -4.85 15.79 10.64
N LEU A 139 -3.84 15.99 9.80
CA LEU A 139 -3.82 17.11 8.85
C LEU A 139 -4.97 17.05 7.85
N VAL A 140 -5.28 15.86 7.32
CA VAL A 140 -6.40 15.66 6.40
C VAL A 140 -7.74 15.94 7.10
N ALA A 141 -7.93 15.42 8.31
CA ALA A 141 -9.14 15.66 9.10
C ALA A 141 -9.35 17.16 9.40
N LEU A 142 -8.30 17.87 9.80
CA LEU A 142 -8.36 19.33 10.01
C LEU A 142 -8.67 20.09 8.71
N SER A 143 -8.13 19.64 7.58
CA SER A 143 -8.47 20.24 6.27
C SER A 143 -9.93 20.01 5.91
N MET A 144 -10.51 18.86 6.24
CA MET A 144 -11.94 18.58 6.04
C MET A 144 -12.81 19.48 6.91
N GLU A 145 -12.46 19.64 8.19
CA GLU A 145 -13.14 20.56 9.12
C GLU A 145 -13.15 22.00 8.59
N ASN A 146 -11.99 22.51 8.17
CA ASN A 146 -11.85 23.85 7.59
C ASN A 146 -12.66 24.05 6.30
N SER A 147 -13.02 22.96 5.60
CA SER A 147 -13.86 22.98 4.40
C SER A 147 -15.35 22.78 4.68
N GLY A 148 -15.77 22.76 5.95
CA GLY A 148 -17.17 22.59 6.37
C GLY A 148 -17.65 21.14 6.42
N LYS A 149 -16.74 20.16 6.33
CA LYS A 149 -17.04 18.72 6.31
C LYS A 149 -16.84 18.04 7.67
N GLN A 150 -17.08 18.77 8.76
CA GLN A 150 -16.77 18.34 10.13
C GLN A 150 -17.52 17.07 10.62
N ASN A 151 -18.61 16.67 9.95
CA ASN A 151 -19.39 15.48 10.29
C ASN A 151 -19.10 14.27 9.38
N GLU A 152 -18.18 14.39 8.42
CA GLU A 152 -17.81 13.30 7.53
C GLU A 152 -16.74 12.39 8.17
N ALA A 153 -16.83 11.08 7.93
CA ALA A 153 -15.84 10.13 8.43
C ALA A 153 -14.51 10.25 7.66
N CYS A 154 -13.42 10.53 8.38
CA CYS A 154 -12.07 10.50 7.83
C CYS A 154 -11.39 9.19 8.22
N ASN A 155 -11.20 8.26 7.28
CA ASN A 155 -10.59 6.97 7.55
C ASN A 155 -9.20 6.86 6.91
N VAL A 156 -8.29 6.16 7.58
CA VAL A 156 -6.97 5.79 7.04
C VAL A 156 -6.87 4.27 6.95
N ILE A 157 -6.39 3.78 5.81
CA ILE A 157 -6.16 2.36 5.56
C ILE A 157 -4.65 2.14 5.48
N VAL A 158 -4.14 1.19 6.28
CA VAL A 158 -2.73 0.81 6.28
C VAL A 158 -2.63 -0.67 5.96
N ALA A 159 -1.95 -1.00 4.86
CA ALA A 159 -1.65 -2.38 4.53
C ALA A 159 -0.62 -2.96 5.53
N VAL A 160 -0.87 -4.18 6.01
CA VAL A 160 0.00 -4.88 6.98
C VAL A 160 0.43 -6.22 6.41
N ASP A 161 1.74 -6.49 6.42
CA ASP A 161 2.25 -7.82 6.06
C ASP A 161 1.86 -8.86 7.12
N GLY A 162 0.99 -9.78 6.73
CA GLY A 162 0.45 -10.84 7.58
C GLY A 162 1.40 -12.03 7.76
N ARG A 163 2.46 -12.18 6.96
CA ARG A 163 3.32 -13.39 6.96
C ARG A 163 3.82 -13.78 8.34
N ARG A 164 4.21 -12.81 9.17
CA ARG A 164 4.71 -13.05 10.54
C ARG A 164 3.61 -13.27 11.59
N ARG A 165 2.35 -13.16 11.20
CA ARG A 165 1.16 -13.30 12.07
C ARG A 165 0.37 -14.58 11.78
N LEU A 166 0.75 -15.31 10.73
CA LEU A 166 0.19 -16.60 10.38
C LEU A 166 1.07 -17.66 11.05
N SER A 167 0.60 -18.18 12.18
CA SER A 167 1.22 -19.27 12.95
C SER A 167 0.21 -20.39 13.17
#